data_AF-A0AAJ0WV45-F1
#
_entry.id   AF-A0AAJ0WV45-F1
#
_cell.length_a   1.000
_cell.length_b   1.000
_cell.length_c   1.000
_cell.angle_alpha   90.00
_cell.angle_beta   90.00
_cell.angle_gamma   90.00
#
_symmetry.space_group_name_H-M   'P 1'
#
loop_
_entity.id
_entity.type
_entity.pdbx_description
1 polymer ?
#
loop_
_entity_poly.entity_id
_entity_poly.type
_entity_poly.pdbx_seq_one_letter_code
_entity_poly.pdbx_strand_id
1 'polypeptide(L)'
;MKNQKLKKELSLFTATLYGVGIILGAGIYVLIGQGAGVAGNAIWLSFVVAAIIAAFTGLSYAELASMFPRVAAEYVYTKHAFSRNYLSFIVQWIMIFTLIVSASTVALGFGGYASFMFGISPVVAAAGLLVVLSAINYIGIKESARYNILSTVVEVSGLVFVAIIGLFFIGKAEIDYFSSPAGLGGVLSATALIFFAYIGFEELVNLSEETKNARKVIPKALVLSLGISTLLYILVSVSSISIIGAEELGKSPAPLTAVVSAALPEAGFLMSLIALFATSNTVLVILIVVSRMLYGLACNNTFPAVCGRVGGRKTPYVSVFIVMVMSLVFLLIGGIKTIAMLTDVGIFVVYVFVNASLIRLRYKAPGAKRTFRSPVNIGRFPVLALLGIISSGLMLLHFEPMLIIYEMIVVFVGLVFYKTFTKVQKLHEREKIYTKLFRKSIFTSKERDLIRAVIKYPMKISPIMVRNVKTVASRDTVRKAVTVMNRHKIGSVVVLDKGKVVGIVTERDVLKRVVAVNKKPESVRCKSIMSRPVKTIDAEESVVDAIELMARYRIKKLVVTKGREIAGIITATDILRSGERIEYAALKKLAQFFPVYQPAAQAG
;
A
#
# COMPACT_ATOMS: atom_id res chain seq x y z
N MET A 1 11.05 16.77 -7.86
CA MET A 1 12.01 16.16 -8.80
C MET A 1 11.31 15.93 -10.14
N LYS A 2 11.95 16.25 -11.26
CA LYS A 2 11.44 15.96 -12.62
C LYS A 2 11.28 14.43 -12.76
N ASN A 3 10.08 13.95 -13.07
CA ASN A 3 9.76 12.55 -13.35
C ASN A 3 10.64 12.03 -14.50
N GLN A 4 11.73 11.32 -14.20
CA GLN A 4 12.30 10.38 -15.17
C GLN A 4 11.32 9.21 -15.27
N LYS A 5 10.49 9.20 -16.31
CA LYS A 5 9.62 8.05 -16.60
C LYS A 5 10.52 6.86 -16.96
N LEU A 6 10.31 5.73 -16.30
CA LEU A 6 10.95 4.46 -16.67
C LEU A 6 10.64 4.14 -18.14
N LYS A 7 11.62 3.59 -18.88
CA LYS A 7 11.40 3.17 -20.26
C LYS A 7 10.44 1.98 -20.26
N LYS A 8 9.43 2.04 -21.13
CA LYS A 8 8.45 0.96 -21.30
C LYS A 8 8.98 -0.06 -22.30
N GLU A 9 9.59 -1.12 -21.81
CA GLU A 9 10.26 -2.11 -22.64
C GLU A 9 9.57 -3.48 -22.60
N LEU A 10 8.87 -3.82 -21.51
CA LEU A 10 8.29 -5.15 -21.33
C LEU A 10 7.09 -5.39 -22.25
N SER A 11 7.18 -6.48 -23.02
CA SER A 11 6.12 -7.03 -23.88
C SER A 11 5.26 -8.05 -23.11
N LEU A 12 4.20 -8.58 -23.73
CA LEU A 12 3.40 -9.66 -23.11
C LEU A 12 4.23 -10.91 -22.84
N PHE A 13 5.07 -11.31 -23.79
CA PHE A 13 5.94 -12.47 -23.63
C PHE A 13 6.91 -12.27 -22.48
N THR A 14 7.63 -11.15 -22.45
CA THR A 14 8.60 -10.84 -21.39
C THR A 14 7.94 -10.69 -20.04
N ALA A 15 6.76 -10.06 -19.96
CA ALA A 15 6.01 -9.93 -18.71
C ALA A 15 5.49 -11.28 -18.21
N THR A 16 5.11 -12.19 -19.11
CA THR A 16 4.68 -13.55 -18.75
C THR A 16 5.87 -14.37 -18.27
N LEU A 17 7.01 -14.32 -18.96
CA LEU A 17 8.23 -15.00 -18.51
C LEU A 17 8.67 -14.49 -17.13
N TYR A 18 8.66 -13.17 -16.93
CA TYR A 18 8.94 -12.59 -15.62
C TYR A 18 7.93 -13.03 -14.56
N GLY A 19 6.64 -13.07 -14.90
CA GLY A 19 5.59 -13.58 -14.03
C GLY A 19 5.81 -15.03 -13.60
N VAL A 20 6.16 -15.90 -14.55
CA VAL A 20 6.53 -17.29 -14.27
C VAL A 20 7.74 -17.32 -13.34
N GLY A 21 8.82 -16.57 -13.62
CA GLY A 21 10.01 -16.51 -12.77
C GLY A 21 9.78 -15.93 -11.37
N ILE A 22 8.78 -15.06 -11.16
CA ILE A 22 8.45 -14.63 -9.79
C ILE A 22 7.72 -15.74 -9.03
N ILE A 23 6.78 -16.44 -9.70
CA ILE A 23 5.98 -17.50 -9.07
C ILE A 23 6.88 -18.72 -8.79
N LEU A 24 7.67 -19.14 -9.77
CA LEU A 24 8.65 -20.21 -9.60
C LEU A 24 9.74 -19.77 -8.61
N GLY A 25 9.99 -20.59 -7.60
CA GLY A 25 10.96 -20.26 -6.57
C GLY A 25 10.94 -21.28 -5.44
N ALA A 26 11.26 -20.83 -4.22
CA ALA A 26 11.38 -21.71 -3.06
C ALA A 26 10.13 -22.54 -2.75
N GLY A 27 8.93 -22.12 -3.16
CA GLY A 27 7.72 -22.92 -2.94
C GLY A 27 7.82 -24.32 -3.54
N ILE A 28 8.07 -24.43 -4.85
CA ILE A 28 8.24 -25.74 -5.50
C ILE A 28 9.62 -26.36 -5.25
N TYR A 29 10.66 -25.54 -5.19
CA TYR A 29 12.03 -26.04 -5.02
C TYR A 29 12.28 -26.55 -3.60
N VAL A 30 11.58 -26.05 -2.59
CA VAL A 30 11.91 -26.33 -1.19
C VAL A 30 10.71 -26.88 -0.43
N LEU A 31 9.54 -26.24 -0.55
CA LEU A 31 8.37 -26.61 0.26
C LEU A 31 7.61 -27.82 -0.28
N ILE A 32 7.90 -28.28 -1.50
CA ILE A 32 7.28 -29.50 -2.06
C ILE A 32 7.49 -30.72 -1.15
N GLY A 33 8.67 -30.85 -0.53
CA GLY A 33 8.97 -31.92 0.42
C GLY A 33 8.08 -31.84 1.65
N GLN A 34 8.11 -30.71 2.34
CA GLN A 34 7.27 -30.47 3.52
C GLN A 34 5.77 -30.63 3.21
N GLY A 35 5.33 -30.24 2.01
CA GLY A 35 3.96 -30.46 1.54
C GLY A 35 3.65 -31.94 1.32
N ALA A 36 4.53 -32.70 0.69
CA ALA A 36 4.37 -34.14 0.48
C ALA A 36 4.34 -34.92 1.80
N GLY A 37 5.10 -34.49 2.81
CA GLY A 37 5.02 -35.06 4.16
C GLY A 37 3.64 -34.91 4.83
N VAL A 38 2.80 -33.95 4.37
CA VAL A 38 1.45 -33.70 4.90
C VAL A 38 0.36 -34.29 4.01
N ALA A 39 0.46 -34.10 2.69
CA ALA A 39 -0.54 -34.58 1.72
C ALA A 39 -0.29 -35.99 1.19
N GLY A 40 0.87 -36.59 1.47
CA GLY A 40 1.29 -37.85 0.86
C GLY A 40 1.45 -37.73 -0.65
N ASN A 41 1.07 -38.79 -1.36
CA ASN A 41 1.14 -38.86 -2.82
C ASN A 41 0.17 -37.88 -3.50
N ALA A 42 -0.87 -37.44 -2.78
CA ALA A 42 -1.86 -36.47 -3.22
C ALA A 42 -1.38 -35.01 -3.20
N ILE A 43 -0.09 -34.73 -3.03
CA ILE A 43 0.47 -33.37 -3.03
C ILE A 43 0.12 -32.56 -4.29
N TRP A 44 0.01 -33.22 -5.45
CA TRP A 44 -0.40 -32.55 -6.70
C TRP A 44 -1.82 -31.97 -6.63
N LEU A 45 -2.75 -32.62 -5.90
CA LEU A 45 -4.09 -32.06 -5.65
C LEU A 45 -4.01 -30.79 -4.81
N SER A 46 -3.06 -30.74 -3.87
CA SER A 46 -2.87 -29.55 -3.05
C SER A 46 -2.48 -28.35 -3.90
N PHE A 47 -1.63 -28.56 -4.93
CA PHE A 47 -1.27 -27.52 -5.90
C PHE A 47 -2.46 -27.11 -6.77
N VAL A 48 -3.32 -28.06 -7.19
CA VAL A 48 -4.55 -27.73 -7.92
C VAL A 48 -5.48 -26.86 -7.08
N VAL A 49 -5.70 -27.21 -5.81
CA VAL A 49 -6.54 -26.41 -4.91
C VAL A 49 -5.93 -25.03 -4.68
N ALA A 50 -4.61 -24.95 -4.43
CA ALA A 50 -3.90 -23.68 -4.28
C ALA A 50 -4.03 -22.80 -5.54
N ALA A 51 -3.90 -23.39 -6.74
CA ALA A 51 -4.07 -22.69 -8.02
C ALA A 51 -5.48 -22.10 -8.18
N ILE A 52 -6.52 -22.85 -7.79
CA ILE A 52 -7.91 -22.37 -7.86
C ILE A 52 -8.11 -21.18 -6.93
N ILE A 53 -7.60 -21.26 -5.69
CA ILE A 53 -7.66 -20.18 -4.71
C ILE A 53 -6.90 -18.94 -5.22
N ALA A 54 -5.69 -19.15 -5.74
CA ALA A 54 -4.87 -18.09 -6.34
C ALA A 54 -5.56 -17.48 -7.56
N ALA A 55 -6.25 -18.27 -8.40
CA ALA A 55 -6.94 -17.77 -9.59
C ALA A 55 -8.12 -16.85 -9.24
N PHE A 56 -8.88 -17.14 -8.17
CA PHE A 56 -9.95 -16.25 -7.71
C PHE A 56 -9.43 -14.84 -7.40
N THR A 57 -8.33 -14.76 -6.66
CA THR A 57 -7.70 -13.47 -6.33
C THR A 57 -6.92 -12.89 -7.51
N GLY A 58 -6.26 -13.71 -8.31
CA GLY A 58 -5.50 -13.32 -9.50
C GLY A 58 -6.38 -12.64 -10.56
N LEU A 59 -7.61 -13.12 -10.75
CA LEU A 59 -8.59 -12.46 -11.62
C LEU A 59 -9.05 -11.11 -11.04
N SER A 60 -9.08 -10.97 -9.70
CA SER A 60 -9.32 -9.67 -9.05
C SER A 60 -8.17 -8.69 -9.29
N TYR A 61 -6.92 -9.14 -9.13
CA TYR A 61 -5.73 -8.35 -9.48
C TYR A 61 -5.72 -7.97 -10.96
N ALA A 62 -6.04 -8.90 -11.86
CA ALA A 62 -6.11 -8.63 -13.30
C ALA A 62 -7.09 -7.50 -13.65
N GLU A 63 -8.28 -7.48 -13.04
CA GLU A 63 -9.24 -6.39 -13.25
C GLU A 63 -8.75 -5.07 -12.62
N LEU A 64 -8.24 -5.10 -11.39
CA LEU A 64 -7.76 -3.92 -10.68
C LEU A 64 -6.52 -3.30 -11.34
N ALA A 65 -5.58 -4.09 -11.82
CA ALA A 65 -4.40 -3.65 -12.56
C ALA A 65 -4.77 -3.01 -13.90
N SER A 66 -5.83 -3.50 -14.54
CA SER A 66 -6.37 -2.89 -15.76
C SER A 66 -6.90 -1.45 -15.50
N MET A 67 -7.41 -1.20 -14.29
CA MET A 67 -7.91 0.11 -13.84
C MET A 67 -6.78 1.03 -13.34
N PHE A 68 -5.89 0.50 -12.50
CA PHE A 68 -4.82 1.25 -11.84
C PHE A 68 -3.46 0.55 -12.06
N PRO A 69 -2.84 0.70 -13.24
CA PRO A 69 -1.53 0.11 -13.55
C PRO A 69 -0.41 0.94 -12.89
N ARG A 70 -0.20 0.76 -11.58
CA ARG A 70 0.77 1.50 -10.77
C ARG A 70 1.46 0.56 -9.79
N VAL A 71 2.66 0.96 -9.36
CA VAL A 71 3.41 0.31 -8.26
C VAL A 71 2.63 0.46 -6.94
N ALA A 72 2.87 -0.46 -5.98
CA ALA A 72 2.19 -0.53 -4.69
C ALA A 72 0.68 -0.78 -4.86
N ALA A 73 0.37 -1.86 -5.57
CA ALA A 73 -0.96 -2.19 -6.05
C ALA A 73 -1.99 -2.25 -4.92
N GLU A 74 -1.66 -2.92 -3.82
CA GLU A 74 -2.54 -3.17 -2.67
C GLU A 74 -2.90 -1.85 -1.98
N TYR A 75 -1.92 -0.97 -1.75
CA TYR A 75 -2.15 0.37 -1.22
C TYR A 75 -3.09 1.16 -2.15
N VAL A 76 -2.83 1.13 -3.46
CA VAL A 76 -3.61 1.89 -4.45
C VAL A 76 -5.05 1.38 -4.51
N TYR A 77 -5.27 0.07 -4.57
CA TYR A 77 -6.59 -0.55 -4.71
C TYR A 77 -7.46 -0.28 -3.49
N THR A 78 -6.94 -0.55 -2.30
CA THR A 78 -7.66 -0.31 -1.05
C THR A 78 -7.96 1.17 -0.85
N LYS A 79 -7.05 2.07 -1.23
CA LYS A 79 -7.25 3.53 -1.10
C LYS A 79 -8.38 4.02 -1.97
N HIS A 80 -8.44 3.57 -3.22
CA HIS A 80 -9.52 3.94 -4.14
C HIS A 80 -10.85 3.29 -3.74
N ALA A 81 -10.84 2.04 -3.27
CA ALA A 81 -12.04 1.34 -2.83
C ALA A 81 -12.63 1.97 -1.56
N PHE A 82 -11.86 2.04 -0.47
CA PHE A 82 -12.37 2.37 0.86
C PHE A 82 -12.27 3.85 1.24
N SER A 83 -11.43 4.65 0.57
CA SER A 83 -11.18 6.06 0.90
C SER A 83 -10.72 6.29 2.36
N ARG A 84 -10.09 5.29 2.99
CA ARG A 84 -9.55 5.36 4.35
C ARG A 84 -8.05 5.15 4.33
N ASN A 85 -7.28 6.19 4.63
CA ASN A 85 -5.82 6.15 4.55
C ASN A 85 -5.18 5.13 5.50
N TYR A 86 -5.74 4.94 6.70
CA TYR A 86 -5.22 3.96 7.66
C TYR A 86 -5.36 2.53 7.13
N LEU A 87 -6.49 2.20 6.49
CA LEU A 87 -6.74 0.86 5.97
C LEU A 87 -5.74 0.52 4.87
N SER A 88 -5.53 1.45 3.94
CA SER A 88 -4.55 1.28 2.86
C SER A 88 -3.13 1.17 3.37
N PHE A 89 -2.79 1.92 4.42
CA PHE A 89 -1.51 1.78 5.08
C PHE A 89 -1.35 0.39 5.71
N ILE A 90 -2.34 -0.09 6.46
CA ILE A 90 -2.27 -1.39 7.13
C ILE A 90 -2.17 -2.54 6.12
N VAL A 91 -2.95 -2.52 5.05
CA VAL A 91 -2.84 -3.57 4.02
C VAL A 91 -1.45 -3.56 3.35
N GLN A 92 -0.91 -2.38 3.08
CA GLN A 92 0.45 -2.27 2.55
C GLN A 92 1.53 -2.67 3.56
N TRP A 93 1.29 -2.39 4.84
CA TRP A 93 2.17 -2.75 5.95
C TRP A 93 2.24 -4.26 6.13
N ILE A 94 1.09 -4.94 6.16
CA ILE A 94 1.00 -6.41 6.14
C ILE A 94 1.80 -6.93 4.96
N MET A 95 1.53 -6.44 3.74
CA MET A 95 2.24 -6.92 2.54
C MET A 95 3.76 -6.75 2.63
N ILE A 96 4.25 -5.62 3.15
CA ILE A 96 5.69 -5.39 3.35
C ILE A 96 6.27 -6.42 4.32
N PHE A 97 5.60 -6.67 5.45
CA PHE A 97 6.05 -7.66 6.43
C PHE A 97 6.01 -9.07 5.85
N THR A 98 4.90 -9.45 5.20
CA THR A 98 4.75 -10.72 4.48
C THR A 98 5.91 -10.97 3.53
N LEU A 99 6.30 -9.98 2.71
CA LEU A 99 7.42 -10.13 1.79
C LEU A 99 8.79 -10.20 2.51
N ILE A 100 8.99 -9.46 3.60
CA ILE A 100 10.22 -9.56 4.40
C ILE A 100 10.38 -10.98 4.96
N VAL A 101 9.29 -11.54 5.50
CA VAL A 101 9.23 -12.90 6.03
C VAL A 101 9.46 -13.91 4.90
N SER A 102 8.85 -13.70 3.73
CA SER A 102 9.04 -14.51 2.53
C SER A 102 10.50 -14.56 2.09
N ALA A 103 11.21 -13.43 2.06
CA ALA A 103 12.64 -13.40 1.73
C ALA A 103 13.46 -14.28 2.68
N SER A 104 13.13 -14.30 3.97
CA SER A 104 13.78 -15.17 4.97
C SER A 104 13.46 -16.64 4.72
N THR A 105 12.21 -16.99 4.40
CA THR A 105 11.81 -18.36 4.03
C THR A 105 12.60 -18.87 2.84
N VAL A 106 12.67 -18.07 1.76
CA VAL A 106 13.39 -18.45 0.54
C VAL A 106 14.89 -18.55 0.80
N ALA A 107 15.46 -17.65 1.61
CA ALA A 107 16.87 -17.72 2.00
C ALA A 107 17.19 -18.98 2.81
N LEU A 108 16.31 -19.42 3.71
CA LEU A 108 16.48 -20.71 4.40
C LEU A 108 16.41 -21.88 3.43
N GLY A 109 15.57 -21.79 2.40
CA GLY A 109 15.53 -22.78 1.32
C GLY A 109 16.84 -22.87 0.54
N PHE A 110 17.43 -21.72 0.17
CA PHE A 110 18.79 -21.67 -0.36
C PHE A 110 19.78 -22.34 0.60
N GLY A 111 19.65 -22.05 1.91
CA GLY A 111 20.47 -22.66 2.95
C GLY A 111 20.37 -24.18 3.01
N GLY A 112 19.18 -24.75 2.79
CA GLY A 112 18.98 -26.20 2.71
C GLY A 112 19.76 -26.84 1.56
N TYR A 113 19.69 -26.24 0.37
CA TYR A 113 20.48 -26.68 -0.79
C TYR A 113 22.00 -26.48 -0.58
N ALA A 114 22.41 -25.36 0.02
CA ALA A 114 23.81 -25.09 0.31
C ALA A 114 24.36 -26.05 1.37
N SER A 115 23.55 -26.43 2.36
CA SER A 115 23.88 -27.43 3.36
C SER A 115 24.04 -28.81 2.74
N PHE A 116 23.14 -29.20 1.84
CA PHE A 116 23.22 -30.48 1.14
C PHE A 116 24.48 -30.57 0.27
N MET A 117 24.84 -29.47 -0.42
CA MET A 117 25.93 -29.47 -1.39
C MET A 117 27.31 -29.21 -0.78
N PHE A 118 27.39 -28.36 0.23
CA PHE A 118 28.66 -27.88 0.80
C PHE A 118 28.82 -28.17 2.30
N GLY A 119 27.82 -28.75 2.97
CA GLY A 119 27.88 -29.01 4.42
C GLY A 119 27.81 -27.74 5.29
N ILE A 120 27.40 -26.60 4.74
CA ILE A 120 27.31 -25.33 5.46
C ILE A 120 25.98 -25.25 6.23
N SER A 121 25.97 -24.71 7.45
CA SER A 121 24.72 -24.47 8.19
C SER A 121 23.69 -23.69 7.36
N PRO A 122 22.44 -24.16 7.22
CA PRO A 122 21.41 -23.49 6.43
C PRO A 122 21.20 -22.02 6.82
N VAL A 123 21.23 -21.72 8.11
CA VAL A 123 21.02 -20.36 8.63
C VAL A 123 22.18 -19.44 8.25
N VAL A 124 23.43 -19.94 8.31
CA VAL A 124 24.62 -19.17 7.93
C VAL A 124 24.62 -18.88 6.44
N ALA A 125 24.31 -19.89 5.61
CA ALA A 125 24.18 -19.73 4.17
C ALA A 125 23.06 -18.73 3.80
N ALA A 126 21.89 -18.82 4.46
CA ALA A 126 20.78 -17.90 4.29
C ALA A 126 21.15 -16.45 4.65
N ALA A 127 21.82 -16.26 5.79
CA ALA A 127 22.26 -14.94 6.25
C ALA A 127 23.30 -14.33 5.28
N GLY A 128 24.28 -15.12 4.85
CA GLY A 128 25.26 -14.72 3.84
C GLY A 128 24.60 -14.29 2.53
N LEU A 129 23.62 -15.07 2.06
CA LEU A 129 22.85 -14.75 0.87
C LEU A 129 22.12 -13.41 1.00
N LEU A 130 21.41 -13.18 2.11
CA LEU A 130 20.67 -11.93 2.34
C LEU A 130 21.59 -10.70 2.33
N VAL A 131 22.78 -10.80 2.94
CA VAL A 131 23.78 -9.72 2.95
C VAL A 131 24.32 -9.47 1.54
N VAL A 132 24.72 -10.52 0.81
CA VAL A 132 25.26 -10.41 -0.54
C VAL A 132 24.23 -9.84 -1.50
N LEU A 133 23.00 -10.37 -1.50
CA LEU A 133 21.93 -9.89 -2.39
C LEU A 133 21.46 -8.48 -2.02
N SER A 134 21.50 -8.09 -0.75
CA SER A 134 21.25 -6.70 -0.34
C SER A 134 22.34 -5.75 -0.83
N ALA A 135 23.61 -6.17 -0.82
CA ALA A 135 24.70 -5.42 -1.42
C ALA A 135 24.52 -5.29 -2.95
N ILE A 136 24.14 -6.36 -3.64
CA ILE A 136 23.82 -6.32 -5.09
C ILE A 136 22.66 -5.35 -5.36
N ASN A 137 21.59 -5.44 -4.57
CA ASN A 137 20.44 -4.53 -4.66
C ASN A 137 20.86 -3.06 -4.46
N TYR A 138 21.83 -2.79 -3.58
CA TYR A 138 22.41 -1.46 -3.42
C TYR A 138 23.21 -0.99 -4.66
N ILE A 139 24.01 -1.88 -5.27
CA ILE A 139 24.92 -1.60 -6.40
C ILE A 139 24.15 -1.28 -7.70
N GLY A 140 22.92 -1.76 -7.90
CA GLY A 140 22.00 -1.13 -8.85
C GLY A 140 21.16 -2.04 -9.75
N ILE A 141 19.96 -1.53 -10.07
CA ILE A 141 18.83 -2.22 -10.71
C ILE A 141 19.08 -2.68 -12.15
N LYS A 142 19.99 -2.05 -12.91
CA LYS A 142 20.20 -2.38 -14.33
C LYS A 142 20.81 -3.76 -14.54
N GLU A 143 21.74 -4.17 -13.68
CA GLU A 143 22.34 -5.50 -13.75
C GLU A 143 21.36 -6.56 -13.21
N SER A 144 20.51 -6.20 -12.24
CA SER A 144 19.50 -7.09 -11.67
C SER A 144 18.47 -7.59 -12.70
N ALA A 145 18.11 -6.77 -13.69
CA ALA A 145 17.11 -7.16 -14.71
C ALA A 145 17.60 -8.30 -15.62
N ARG A 146 18.89 -8.28 -16.01
CA ARG A 146 19.50 -9.35 -16.83
C ARG A 146 19.69 -10.62 -16.02
N TYR A 147 20.18 -10.48 -14.78
CA TYR A 147 20.32 -11.58 -13.85
C TYR A 147 18.98 -12.31 -13.61
N ASN A 148 17.89 -11.55 -13.45
CA ASN A 148 16.57 -12.14 -13.24
C ASN A 148 16.09 -12.96 -14.44
N ILE A 149 16.19 -12.43 -15.67
CA ILE A 149 15.79 -13.18 -16.88
C ILE A 149 16.60 -14.46 -17.02
N LEU A 150 17.92 -14.39 -16.83
CA LEU A 150 18.78 -15.57 -16.90
C LEU A 150 18.39 -16.61 -15.85
N SER A 151 18.21 -16.18 -14.60
CA SER A 151 17.84 -17.07 -13.49
C SER A 151 16.47 -17.71 -13.71
N THR A 152 15.49 -16.95 -14.19
CA THR A 152 14.15 -17.47 -14.55
C THR A 152 14.24 -18.59 -15.60
N VAL A 153 15.08 -18.42 -16.62
CA VAL A 153 15.26 -19.46 -17.65
C VAL A 153 15.89 -20.72 -17.04
N VAL A 154 16.90 -20.55 -16.19
CA VAL A 154 17.54 -21.67 -15.46
C VAL A 154 16.55 -22.39 -14.54
N GLU A 155 15.74 -21.64 -13.80
CA GLU A 155 14.68 -22.13 -12.92
C GLU A 155 13.63 -22.95 -13.66
N VAL A 156 13.10 -22.42 -14.77
CA VAL A 156 12.10 -23.12 -15.58
C VAL A 156 12.70 -24.40 -16.17
N SER A 157 13.92 -24.33 -16.69
CA SER A 157 14.63 -25.48 -17.25
C SER A 157 14.84 -26.60 -16.22
N GLY A 158 15.16 -26.26 -14.96
CA GLY A 158 15.27 -27.26 -13.89
C GLY A 158 13.97 -28.00 -13.61
N LEU A 159 12.84 -27.29 -13.56
CA LEU A 159 11.54 -27.92 -13.34
C LEU A 159 11.11 -28.78 -14.54
N VAL A 160 11.34 -28.29 -15.75
CA VAL A 160 11.10 -29.07 -16.97
C VAL A 160 11.97 -30.32 -17.01
N PHE A 161 13.23 -30.22 -16.57
CA PHE A 161 14.13 -31.36 -16.46
C PHE A 161 13.60 -32.43 -15.50
N VAL A 162 13.17 -32.05 -14.30
CA VAL A 162 12.52 -32.98 -13.34
C VAL A 162 11.27 -33.62 -13.95
N ALA A 163 10.42 -32.81 -14.60
CA ALA A 163 9.20 -33.31 -15.24
C ALA A 163 9.50 -34.34 -16.34
N ILE A 164 10.49 -34.09 -17.19
CA ILE A 164 10.89 -35.00 -18.26
C ILE A 164 11.42 -36.32 -17.69
N ILE A 165 12.27 -36.27 -16.66
CA ILE A 165 12.75 -37.50 -16.01
C ILE A 165 11.57 -38.28 -15.42
N GLY A 166 10.66 -37.60 -14.73
CA GLY A 166 9.50 -38.22 -14.10
C GLY A 166 8.60 -38.99 -15.06
N LEU A 167 8.46 -38.53 -16.30
CA LEU A 167 7.68 -39.25 -17.33
C LEU A 167 8.17 -40.70 -17.54
N PHE A 168 9.45 -40.98 -17.32
CA PHE A 168 10.01 -42.34 -17.44
C PHE A 168 9.79 -43.21 -16.20
N PHE A 169 9.27 -42.66 -15.10
CA PHE A 169 8.99 -43.37 -13.85
C PHE A 169 7.49 -43.55 -13.59
N ILE A 170 6.64 -42.72 -14.20
CA ILE A 170 5.19 -42.86 -14.11
C ILE A 170 4.75 -44.25 -14.60
N GLY A 171 4.03 -44.97 -13.75
CA GLY A 171 3.48 -46.30 -14.05
C GLY A 171 4.45 -47.47 -13.84
N LYS A 172 5.70 -47.23 -13.44
CA LYS A 172 6.65 -48.31 -13.10
C LYS A 172 6.45 -48.90 -11.71
N ALA A 173 5.97 -48.07 -10.78
CA ALA A 173 5.59 -48.49 -9.43
C ALA A 173 4.08 -48.34 -9.26
N GLU A 174 3.46 -49.27 -8.51
CA GLU A 174 2.05 -49.17 -8.11
C GLU A 174 1.89 -48.08 -7.04
N ILE A 175 1.79 -46.84 -7.49
CA ILE A 175 1.61 -45.66 -6.63
C ILE A 175 0.16 -45.22 -6.72
N ASP A 176 -0.54 -45.22 -5.59
CA ASP A 176 -1.80 -44.51 -5.46
C ASP A 176 -1.53 -42.99 -5.29
N TYR A 177 -1.71 -42.25 -6.38
CA TYR A 177 -1.55 -40.79 -6.42
C TYR A 177 -2.63 -40.01 -5.66
N PHE A 178 -3.69 -40.68 -5.19
CA PHE A 178 -4.74 -40.08 -4.36
C PHE A 178 -4.57 -40.38 -2.88
N SER A 179 -3.59 -41.22 -2.53
CA SER A 179 -3.29 -41.56 -1.14
C SER A 179 -2.74 -40.36 -0.37
N SER A 180 -3.39 -40.05 0.75
CA SER A 180 -3.03 -38.99 1.69
C SER A 180 -3.21 -39.50 3.12
N PRO A 181 -2.21 -39.36 4.02
CA PRO A 181 -2.30 -39.84 5.40
C PRO A 181 -3.52 -39.31 6.17
N ALA A 182 -3.93 -38.07 5.88
CA ALA A 182 -5.07 -37.40 6.52
C ALA A 182 -6.22 -37.12 5.52
N GLY A 183 -6.27 -37.86 4.41
CA GLY A 183 -7.28 -37.68 3.36
C GLY A 183 -7.36 -36.22 2.87
N LEU A 184 -8.58 -35.70 2.74
CA LEU A 184 -8.82 -34.30 2.34
C LEU A 184 -8.24 -33.28 3.32
N GLY A 185 -8.19 -33.59 4.62
CA GLY A 185 -7.60 -32.72 5.63
C GLY A 185 -6.09 -32.52 5.41
N GLY A 186 -5.38 -33.58 5.01
CA GLY A 186 -3.96 -33.53 4.62
C GLY A 186 -3.74 -32.68 3.37
N VAL A 187 -4.58 -32.85 2.35
CA VAL A 187 -4.52 -32.05 1.12
C VAL A 187 -4.74 -30.57 1.41
N LEU A 188 -5.76 -30.19 2.19
CA LEU A 188 -6.02 -28.79 2.53
C LEU A 188 -4.92 -28.18 3.41
N SER A 189 -4.37 -28.95 4.35
CA SER A 189 -3.27 -28.49 5.20
C SER A 189 -1.98 -28.29 4.41
N ALA A 190 -1.69 -29.17 3.46
CA ALA A 190 -0.58 -28.99 2.53
C ALA A 190 -0.83 -27.81 1.60
N THR A 191 -2.05 -27.63 1.07
CA THR A 191 -2.45 -26.46 0.28
C THR A 191 -2.12 -25.17 1.01
N ALA A 192 -2.44 -25.07 2.31
CA ALA A 192 -2.14 -23.88 3.10
C ALA A 192 -0.64 -23.58 3.20
N LEU A 193 0.23 -24.61 3.26
CA LEU A 193 1.69 -24.47 3.31
C LEU A 193 2.32 -24.19 1.94
N ILE A 194 1.91 -24.92 0.91
CA ILE A 194 2.46 -24.78 -0.44
C ILE A 194 1.83 -23.61 -1.20
N PHE A 195 0.83 -22.93 -0.62
CA PHE A 195 0.31 -21.67 -1.15
C PHE A 195 1.42 -20.63 -1.31
N PHE A 196 2.45 -20.70 -0.47
CA PHE A 196 3.69 -19.95 -0.61
C PHE A 196 4.27 -20.00 -2.03
N ALA A 197 4.14 -21.12 -2.74
CA ALA A 197 4.61 -21.27 -4.13
C ALA A 197 3.84 -20.38 -5.12
N TYR A 198 2.63 -19.96 -4.79
CA TYR A 198 1.84 -19.07 -5.63
C TYR A 198 2.05 -17.59 -5.32
N ILE A 199 2.72 -17.25 -4.23
CA ILE A 199 3.05 -15.86 -3.91
C ILE A 199 4.00 -15.32 -4.98
N GLY A 200 3.59 -14.26 -5.67
CA GLY A 200 4.40 -13.65 -6.71
C GLY A 200 3.62 -13.22 -7.95
N PHE A 201 2.47 -13.84 -8.25
CA PHE A 201 1.68 -13.45 -9.42
C PHE A 201 1.19 -12.00 -9.33
N GLU A 202 0.93 -11.51 -8.11
CA GLU A 202 0.53 -10.14 -7.80
C GLU A 202 1.66 -9.15 -8.04
N GLU A 203 2.90 -9.56 -7.85
CA GLU A 203 4.08 -8.71 -8.03
C GLU A 203 4.29 -8.30 -9.49
N LEU A 204 3.72 -9.05 -10.42
CA LEU A 204 3.66 -8.69 -11.83
C LEU A 204 3.04 -7.30 -12.02
N VAL A 205 2.09 -6.91 -11.17
CA VAL A 205 1.47 -5.58 -11.22
C VAL A 205 2.48 -4.46 -10.96
N ASN A 206 3.50 -4.69 -10.13
CA ASN A 206 4.53 -3.69 -9.84
C ASN A 206 5.42 -3.38 -11.07
N LEU A 207 5.39 -4.22 -12.10
CA LEU A 207 6.03 -3.95 -13.40
C LEU A 207 5.19 -3.07 -14.35
N SER A 208 4.03 -2.59 -13.91
CA SER A 208 3.11 -1.80 -14.73
C SER A 208 3.75 -0.55 -15.35
N GLU A 209 4.69 0.09 -14.66
CA GLU A 209 5.34 1.32 -15.15
C GLU A 209 6.35 1.04 -16.28
N GLU A 210 6.89 -0.17 -16.32
CA GLU A 210 7.92 -0.65 -17.26
C GLU A 210 7.29 -1.44 -18.43
N THR A 211 5.98 -1.68 -18.38
CA THR A 211 5.23 -2.51 -19.34
C THR A 211 4.53 -1.70 -20.43
N LYS A 212 4.73 -2.11 -21.69
CA LYS A 212 4.03 -1.54 -22.85
C LYS A 212 2.54 -1.88 -22.75
N ASN A 213 1.68 -0.86 -22.81
CA ASN A 213 0.23 -1.01 -22.69
C ASN A 213 -0.21 -1.86 -21.46
N ALA A 214 0.37 -1.55 -20.30
CA ALA A 214 0.19 -2.30 -19.05
C ALA A 214 -1.27 -2.66 -18.73
N ARG A 215 -2.24 -1.78 -19.03
CA ARG A 215 -3.68 -2.03 -18.83
C ARG A 215 -4.20 -3.29 -19.53
N LYS A 216 -3.61 -3.69 -20.66
CA LYS A 216 -3.97 -4.90 -21.41
C LYS A 216 -2.99 -6.05 -21.21
N VAL A 217 -1.70 -5.73 -21.03
CA VAL A 217 -0.64 -6.73 -20.93
C VAL A 217 -0.58 -7.40 -19.56
N ILE A 218 -0.59 -6.62 -18.48
CA ILE A 218 -0.48 -7.13 -17.10
C ILE A 218 -1.58 -8.15 -16.78
N PRO A 219 -2.87 -7.91 -17.10
CA PRO A 219 -3.93 -8.89 -16.83
C PRO A 219 -3.71 -10.23 -17.55
N LYS A 220 -3.24 -10.20 -18.81
CA LYS A 220 -2.97 -11.41 -19.59
C LYS A 220 -1.75 -12.15 -19.06
N ALA A 221 -0.68 -11.42 -18.78
CA ALA A 221 0.55 -11.98 -18.23
C ALA A 221 0.29 -12.65 -16.87
N LEU A 222 -0.52 -12.06 -16.00
CA LEU A 222 -0.89 -12.65 -14.70
C LEU A 222 -1.56 -14.02 -14.88
N VAL A 223 -2.61 -14.09 -15.71
CA VAL A 223 -3.34 -15.34 -15.96
C VAL A 223 -2.46 -16.41 -16.62
N LEU A 224 -1.66 -16.02 -17.63
CA LEU A 224 -0.76 -16.95 -18.32
C LEU A 224 0.33 -17.48 -17.36
N SER A 225 0.93 -16.60 -16.56
CA SER A 225 1.99 -17.00 -15.62
C SER A 225 1.47 -17.95 -14.56
N LEU A 226 0.28 -17.68 -14.02
CA LEU A 226 -0.38 -18.56 -13.05
C LEU A 226 -0.69 -19.94 -13.65
N GLY A 227 -1.21 -19.99 -14.88
CA GLY A 227 -1.51 -21.24 -15.58
C GLY A 227 -0.26 -22.08 -15.89
N ILE A 228 0.78 -21.44 -16.44
CA ILE A 228 2.05 -22.11 -16.76
C ILE A 228 2.70 -22.67 -15.48
N SER A 229 2.77 -21.87 -14.42
CA SER A 229 3.38 -22.29 -13.16
C SER A 229 2.60 -23.44 -12.50
N THR A 230 1.26 -23.39 -12.55
CA THR A 230 0.41 -24.47 -12.04
C THR A 230 0.67 -25.78 -12.78
N LEU A 231 0.76 -25.74 -14.11
CA LEU A 231 1.06 -26.93 -14.91
C LEU A 231 2.43 -27.52 -14.50
N LEU A 232 3.46 -26.68 -14.39
CA LEU A 232 4.78 -27.13 -13.95
C LEU A 232 4.75 -27.73 -12.55
N TYR A 233 4.03 -27.13 -11.60
CA TYR A 233 3.93 -27.64 -10.24
C TYR A 233 3.25 -29.01 -10.16
N ILE A 234 2.18 -29.22 -10.92
CA ILE A 234 1.51 -30.52 -10.99
C ILE A 234 2.45 -31.57 -11.59
N LEU A 235 3.11 -31.25 -12.72
CA LEU A 235 4.04 -32.17 -13.39
C LEU A 235 5.21 -32.55 -12.48
N VAL A 236 5.83 -31.56 -11.83
CA VAL A 236 6.96 -31.79 -10.90
C VAL A 236 6.51 -32.58 -9.67
N SER A 237 5.30 -32.31 -9.16
CA SER A 237 4.74 -33.06 -8.01
C SER A 237 4.54 -34.52 -8.34
N VAL A 238 3.83 -34.84 -9.44
CA VAL A 238 3.63 -36.22 -9.88
C VAL A 238 4.98 -36.89 -10.12
N SER A 239 5.89 -36.21 -10.84
CA SER A 239 7.23 -36.73 -11.14
C SER A 239 8.03 -37.06 -9.88
N SER A 240 8.04 -36.17 -8.90
CA SER A 240 8.79 -36.34 -7.66
C SER A 240 8.26 -37.53 -6.85
N ILE A 241 6.93 -37.68 -6.77
CA ILE A 241 6.28 -38.82 -6.13
C ILE A 241 6.59 -40.12 -6.88
N SER A 242 6.58 -40.12 -8.21
CA SER A 242 6.87 -41.30 -9.03
C SER A 242 8.31 -41.80 -8.89
N ILE A 243 9.26 -40.91 -8.57
CA ILE A 243 10.68 -41.27 -8.49
C ILE A 243 11.06 -41.74 -7.07
N ILE A 244 10.69 -41.00 -6.03
CA ILE A 244 11.14 -41.29 -4.64
C ILE A 244 10.02 -41.49 -3.62
N GLY A 245 8.76 -41.25 -3.99
CA GLY A 245 7.61 -41.32 -3.07
C GLY A 245 7.52 -40.15 -2.09
N ALA A 246 6.34 -39.99 -1.46
CA ALA A 246 6.06 -38.84 -0.59
C ALA A 246 6.88 -38.83 0.71
N GLU A 247 7.15 -40.00 1.28
CA GLU A 247 7.86 -40.12 2.56
C GLU A 247 9.30 -39.63 2.46
N GLU A 248 10.05 -40.11 1.47
CA GLU A 248 11.44 -39.73 1.26
C GLU A 248 11.56 -38.27 0.79
N LEU A 249 10.64 -37.84 -0.08
CA LEU A 249 10.54 -36.44 -0.50
C LEU A 249 10.31 -35.50 0.70
N GLY A 250 9.52 -35.92 1.68
CA GLY A 250 9.21 -35.14 2.89
C GLY A 250 10.36 -35.00 3.89
N LYS A 251 11.33 -35.92 3.88
CA LYS A 251 12.50 -35.89 4.76
C LYS A 251 13.64 -35.04 4.21
N SER A 252 13.67 -34.78 2.91
CA SER A 252 14.80 -34.11 2.27
C SER A 252 14.81 -32.58 2.47
N PRO A 253 15.93 -31.98 2.92
CA PRO A 253 16.11 -30.53 2.93
C PRO A 253 16.35 -29.93 1.54
N ALA A 254 16.64 -30.77 0.55
CA ALA A 254 16.90 -30.41 -0.85
C ALA A 254 16.06 -31.34 -1.76
N PRO A 255 14.72 -31.20 -1.77
CA PRO A 255 13.82 -32.24 -2.27
C PRO A 255 14.03 -32.56 -3.75
N LEU A 256 14.19 -31.54 -4.62
CA LEU A 256 14.39 -31.79 -6.05
C LEU A 256 15.78 -32.37 -6.36
N THR A 257 16.80 -32.05 -5.55
CA THR A 257 18.10 -32.74 -5.65
C THR A 257 17.95 -34.21 -5.29
N ALA A 258 17.20 -34.55 -4.24
CA ALA A 258 16.93 -35.93 -3.86
C ALA A 258 16.21 -36.70 -4.98
N VAL A 259 15.18 -36.09 -5.58
CA VAL A 259 14.44 -36.63 -6.71
C VAL A 259 15.37 -36.92 -7.90
N VAL A 260 16.15 -35.93 -8.32
CA VAL A 260 17.05 -36.11 -9.47
C VAL A 260 18.15 -37.12 -9.16
N SER A 261 18.73 -37.11 -7.96
CA SER A 261 19.80 -38.03 -7.58
C SER A 261 19.34 -39.49 -7.53
N ALA A 262 18.08 -39.74 -7.16
CA ALA A 262 17.51 -41.08 -7.16
C ALA A 262 17.27 -41.63 -8.58
N ALA A 263 16.96 -40.75 -9.55
CA ALA A 263 16.79 -41.16 -10.94
C ALA A 263 18.10 -41.19 -11.74
N LEU A 264 18.96 -40.18 -11.53
CA LEU A 264 20.23 -39.94 -12.23
C LEU A 264 21.25 -39.39 -11.22
N PRO A 265 22.05 -40.23 -10.56
CA PRO A 265 22.95 -39.83 -9.47
C PRO A 265 23.91 -38.68 -9.85
N GLU A 266 24.41 -38.69 -11.08
CA GLU A 266 25.35 -37.69 -11.62
C GLU A 266 24.71 -36.30 -11.80
N ALA A 267 23.38 -36.24 -11.95
CA ALA A 267 22.65 -35.00 -12.22
C ALA A 267 22.20 -34.26 -10.94
N GLY A 268 22.35 -34.87 -9.75
CA GLY A 268 21.98 -34.26 -8.47
C GLY A 268 22.72 -32.96 -8.17
N PHE A 269 24.01 -32.88 -8.51
CA PHE A 269 24.81 -31.67 -8.35
C PHE A 269 24.29 -30.53 -9.22
N LEU A 270 23.98 -30.82 -10.49
CA LEU A 270 23.40 -29.85 -11.42
C LEU A 270 22.06 -29.32 -10.90
N MET A 271 21.20 -30.21 -10.37
CA MET A 271 19.91 -29.82 -9.80
C MET A 271 20.07 -28.89 -8.58
N SER A 272 21.06 -29.16 -7.73
CA SER A 272 21.37 -28.30 -6.58
C SER A 272 21.84 -26.92 -7.02
N LEU A 273 22.68 -26.83 -8.05
CA LEU A 273 23.13 -25.56 -8.61
C LEU A 273 21.94 -24.75 -9.17
N ILE A 274 21.05 -25.41 -9.91
CA ILE A 274 19.83 -24.79 -10.43
C ILE A 274 18.96 -24.26 -9.27
N ALA A 275 18.76 -25.04 -8.21
CA ALA A 275 17.97 -24.65 -7.06
C ALA A 275 18.58 -23.47 -6.26
N LEU A 276 19.92 -23.40 -6.16
CA LEU A 276 20.61 -22.27 -5.55
C LEU A 276 20.43 -20.99 -6.38
N PHE A 277 20.53 -21.08 -7.71
CA PHE A 277 20.22 -19.94 -8.58
C PHE A 277 18.75 -19.50 -8.45
N ALA A 278 17.83 -20.48 -8.44
CA ALA A 278 16.40 -20.25 -8.29
C ALA A 278 16.06 -19.47 -7.03
N THR A 279 16.47 -20.02 -5.87
CA THR A 279 16.20 -19.42 -4.57
C THR A 279 16.89 -18.07 -4.41
N SER A 280 18.12 -17.91 -4.93
CA SER A 280 18.83 -16.61 -4.91
C SER A 280 18.08 -15.53 -5.68
N ASN A 281 17.58 -15.85 -6.87
CA ASN A 281 16.84 -14.91 -7.69
C ASN A 281 15.52 -14.50 -7.04
N THR A 282 14.77 -15.45 -6.49
CA THR A 282 13.54 -15.15 -5.74
C THR A 282 13.82 -14.19 -4.57
N VAL A 283 14.88 -14.42 -3.77
CA VAL A 283 15.28 -13.50 -2.69
C VAL A 283 15.60 -12.11 -3.24
N LEU A 284 16.41 -12.01 -4.30
CA LEU A 284 16.80 -10.74 -4.89
C LEU A 284 15.58 -9.93 -5.36
N VAL A 285 14.64 -10.58 -6.04
CA VAL A 285 13.39 -9.94 -6.50
C VAL A 285 12.58 -9.41 -5.33
N ILE A 286 12.41 -10.19 -4.27
CA ILE A 286 11.67 -9.76 -3.07
C ILE A 286 12.35 -8.55 -2.42
N LEU A 287 13.67 -8.58 -2.21
CA LEU A 287 14.42 -7.46 -1.63
C LEU A 287 14.26 -6.17 -2.45
N ILE A 288 14.25 -6.27 -3.79
CA ILE A 288 14.02 -5.13 -4.70
C ILE A 288 12.59 -4.60 -4.54
N VAL A 289 11.59 -5.48 -4.55
CA VAL A 289 10.17 -5.10 -4.43
C VAL A 289 9.92 -4.35 -3.12
N VAL A 290 10.30 -4.94 -1.98
CA VAL A 290 10.01 -4.37 -0.65
C VAL A 290 10.72 -3.04 -0.44
N SER A 291 11.99 -2.94 -0.86
CA SER A 291 12.72 -1.67 -0.77
C SER A 291 12.09 -0.55 -1.61
N ARG A 292 11.52 -0.88 -2.79
CA ARG A 292 10.74 0.05 -3.63
C ARG A 292 9.40 0.42 -3.00
N MET A 293 8.72 -0.52 -2.34
CA MET A 293 7.47 -0.23 -1.61
C MET A 293 7.70 0.77 -0.46
N LEU A 294 8.73 0.54 0.38
CA LEU A 294 9.10 1.45 1.47
C LEU A 294 9.49 2.84 0.95
N TYR A 295 10.28 2.88 -0.13
CA TYR A 295 10.61 4.13 -0.82
C TYR A 295 9.34 4.85 -1.33
N GLY A 296 8.42 4.12 -1.96
CA GLY A 296 7.15 4.65 -2.46
C GLY A 296 6.28 5.24 -1.35
N LEU A 297 6.19 4.57 -0.19
CA LEU A 297 5.48 5.10 0.98
C LEU A 297 6.16 6.34 1.57
N ALA A 298 7.49 6.40 1.57
CA ALA A 298 8.23 7.57 2.02
C ALA A 298 8.02 8.78 1.09
N CYS A 299 8.04 8.56 -0.23
CA CYS A 299 7.72 9.61 -1.21
C CYS A 299 6.28 10.11 -1.09
N ASN A 300 5.35 9.23 -0.70
CA ASN A 300 3.95 9.57 -0.46
C ASN A 300 3.71 10.16 0.94
N ASN A 301 4.76 10.50 1.70
CA ASN A 301 4.60 11.14 3.00
C ASN A 301 3.76 10.27 3.96
N THR A 302 3.86 8.95 3.84
CA THR A 302 3.16 7.97 4.69
C THR A 302 4.12 7.10 5.50
N PHE A 303 5.43 7.34 5.34
CA PHE A 303 6.52 6.64 6.00
C PHE A 303 7.69 7.60 6.25
N PRO A 304 8.61 7.32 7.19
CA PRO A 304 9.76 8.17 7.47
C PRO A 304 10.54 8.54 6.22
N ALA A 305 10.77 9.84 6.04
CA ALA A 305 11.44 10.41 4.87
C ALA A 305 12.86 9.85 4.65
N VAL A 306 13.49 9.30 5.70
CA VAL A 306 14.81 8.65 5.64
C VAL A 306 14.78 7.45 4.69
N CYS A 307 13.66 6.70 4.62
CA CYS A 307 13.48 5.58 3.68
C CYS A 307 13.32 6.06 2.22
N GLY A 308 13.09 7.36 2.02
CA GLY A 308 13.07 7.99 0.70
C GLY A 308 14.46 8.41 0.19
N ARG A 309 15.53 8.23 0.99
CA ARG A 309 16.89 8.62 0.59
C ARG A 309 17.43 7.65 -0.46
N VAL A 310 17.89 8.20 -1.57
CA VAL A 310 18.49 7.45 -2.68
C VAL A 310 19.99 7.73 -2.76
N GLY A 311 20.78 6.68 -3.03
CA GLY A 311 22.23 6.80 -3.22
C GLY A 311 22.59 7.31 -4.62
N GLY A 312 23.89 7.45 -4.91
CA GLY A 312 24.39 7.90 -6.22
C GLY A 312 23.90 7.06 -7.41
N ARG A 313 23.51 5.81 -7.17
CA ARG A 313 22.97 4.87 -8.17
C ARG A 313 21.43 4.80 -8.23
N LYS A 314 20.74 5.77 -7.60
CA LYS A 314 19.26 5.87 -7.53
C LYS A 314 18.55 4.72 -6.79
N THR A 315 19.29 4.00 -5.97
CA THR A 315 18.78 2.92 -5.10
C THR A 315 18.42 3.44 -3.71
N PRO A 316 17.27 3.06 -3.12
CA PRO A 316 16.83 3.51 -1.80
C PRO A 316 17.56 2.77 -0.68
N TYR A 317 18.83 3.12 -0.45
CA TYR A 317 19.76 2.34 0.38
C TYR A 317 19.30 2.14 1.83
N VAL A 318 18.58 3.11 2.41
CA VAL A 318 18.04 2.97 3.76
C VAL A 318 16.96 1.88 3.80
N SER A 319 16.08 1.86 2.80
CA SER A 319 15.05 0.82 2.68
C SER A 319 15.68 -0.55 2.45
N VAL A 320 16.73 -0.64 1.62
CA VAL A 320 17.48 -1.90 1.41
C VAL A 320 18.07 -2.40 2.74
N PHE A 321 18.71 -1.52 3.50
CA PHE A 321 19.29 -1.88 4.80
C PHE A 321 18.24 -2.33 5.82
N ILE A 322 17.12 -1.61 5.93
CA ILE A 322 16.01 -2.00 6.84
C ILE A 322 15.46 -3.38 6.46
N VAL A 323 15.21 -3.62 5.17
CA VAL A 323 14.70 -4.91 4.69
C VAL A 323 15.69 -6.03 5.00
N MET A 324 16.97 -5.82 4.72
CA MET A 324 18.03 -6.79 5.04
C MET A 324 18.04 -7.16 6.53
N VAL A 325 18.10 -6.16 7.42
CA VAL A 325 18.14 -6.39 8.88
C VAL A 325 16.88 -7.10 9.35
N MET A 326 15.71 -6.69 8.89
CA MET A 326 14.45 -7.34 9.26
C MET A 326 14.40 -8.79 8.78
N SER A 327 14.79 -9.07 7.53
CA SER A 327 14.85 -10.44 7.01
C SER A 327 15.84 -11.31 7.78
N LEU A 328 16.99 -10.77 8.23
CA LEU A 328 17.92 -11.49 9.10
C LEU A 328 17.30 -11.82 10.46
N VAL A 329 16.54 -10.91 11.06
CA VAL A 329 15.84 -11.17 12.34
C VAL A 329 14.84 -12.32 12.19
N PHE A 330 14.11 -12.39 11.07
CA PHE A 330 13.15 -13.49 10.84
C PHE A 330 13.81 -14.86 10.66
N LEU A 331 15.11 -14.94 10.33
CA LEU A 331 15.84 -16.22 10.34
C LEU A 331 15.93 -16.85 11.74
N LEU A 332 15.77 -16.05 12.81
CA LEU A 332 15.89 -16.49 14.20
C LEU A 332 14.58 -17.00 14.80
N ILE A 333 13.45 -16.83 14.10
CA ILE A 333 12.11 -17.04 14.68
C ILE A 333 11.63 -18.49 14.59
N GLY A 334 12.15 -19.30 13.66
CA GLY A 334 11.77 -20.71 13.56
C GLY A 334 12.22 -21.43 12.29
N GLY A 335 11.68 -22.63 12.09
CA GLY A 335 11.95 -23.44 10.90
C GLY A 335 11.27 -22.90 9.65
N ILE A 336 11.75 -23.34 8.47
CA ILE A 336 11.26 -22.88 7.16
C ILE A 336 9.73 -23.03 7.01
N LYS A 337 9.15 -24.13 7.52
CA LYS A 337 7.71 -24.37 7.50
C LYS A 337 6.93 -23.27 8.24
N THR A 338 7.37 -22.91 9.44
CA THR A 338 6.71 -21.90 10.29
C THR A 338 6.76 -20.52 9.64
N ILE A 339 7.91 -20.15 9.08
CA ILE A 339 8.10 -18.84 8.44
C ILE A 339 7.34 -18.77 7.10
N ALA A 340 7.25 -19.87 6.35
CA ALA A 340 6.39 -19.98 5.18
C ALA A 340 4.91 -19.79 5.54
N MET A 341 4.41 -20.53 6.54
CA MET A 341 3.02 -20.39 6.99
C MET A 341 2.71 -18.99 7.53
N LEU A 342 3.64 -18.34 8.23
CA LEU A 342 3.47 -16.94 8.66
C LEU A 342 3.31 -15.99 7.46
N THR A 343 4.06 -16.24 6.38
CA THR A 343 3.91 -15.50 5.12
C THR A 343 2.51 -15.71 4.55
N ASP A 344 2.03 -16.96 4.50
CA ASP A 344 0.73 -17.31 3.94
C ASP A 344 -0.43 -16.71 4.74
N VAL A 345 -0.34 -16.65 6.07
CA VAL A 345 -1.34 -15.96 6.91
C VAL A 345 -1.47 -14.49 6.48
N GLY A 346 -0.35 -13.77 6.36
CA GLY A 346 -0.34 -12.38 5.91
C GLY A 346 -0.91 -12.21 4.50
N ILE A 347 -0.55 -13.10 3.56
CA ILE A 347 -1.02 -12.99 2.18
C ILE A 347 -2.54 -13.22 2.06
N PHE A 348 -3.08 -14.20 2.78
CA PHE A 348 -4.53 -14.44 2.77
C PHE A 348 -5.31 -13.25 3.36
N VAL A 349 -4.79 -12.58 4.40
CA VAL A 349 -5.39 -11.34 4.91
C VAL A 349 -5.39 -10.25 3.83
N VAL A 350 -4.28 -10.05 3.13
CA VAL A 350 -4.19 -9.08 2.01
C VAL A 350 -5.19 -9.43 0.91
N TYR A 351 -5.33 -10.71 0.56
CA TYR A 351 -6.21 -11.18 -0.50
C TYR A 351 -7.69 -10.93 -0.18
N VAL A 352 -8.11 -11.06 1.08
CA VAL A 352 -9.45 -10.63 1.52
C VAL A 352 -9.69 -9.16 1.18
N PHE A 353 -8.74 -8.27 1.48
CA PHE A 353 -8.87 -6.83 1.20
C PHE A 353 -8.82 -6.50 -0.30
N VAL A 354 -8.03 -7.20 -1.10
CA VAL A 354 -7.94 -6.99 -2.55
C VAL A 354 -9.24 -7.41 -3.23
N ASN A 355 -9.76 -8.59 -2.91
CA ASN A 355 -11.04 -9.06 -3.43
C ASN A 355 -12.20 -8.14 -3.00
N ALA A 356 -12.23 -7.71 -1.73
CA ALA A 356 -13.20 -6.75 -1.24
C ALA A 356 -13.09 -5.39 -1.94
N SER A 357 -11.86 -4.98 -2.29
CA SER A 357 -11.63 -3.74 -3.06
C SER A 357 -12.24 -3.81 -4.45
N LEU A 358 -12.11 -4.94 -5.16
CA LEU A 358 -12.74 -5.13 -6.46
C LEU A 358 -14.27 -5.05 -6.35
N ILE A 359 -14.87 -5.82 -5.43
CA ILE A 359 -16.32 -5.80 -5.21
C ILE A 359 -16.78 -4.36 -4.96
N ARG A 360 -16.13 -3.65 -4.04
CA ARG A 360 -16.50 -2.27 -3.70
C ARG A 360 -16.36 -1.31 -4.89
N LEU A 361 -15.32 -1.45 -5.71
CA LEU A 361 -15.07 -0.58 -6.87
C LEU A 361 -16.08 -0.80 -8.01
N ARG A 362 -16.67 -1.99 -8.14
CA ARG A 362 -17.78 -2.25 -9.07
C ARG A 362 -19.00 -1.37 -8.80
N TYR A 363 -19.28 -1.08 -7.52
CA TYR A 363 -20.41 -0.24 -7.11
C TYR A 363 -20.04 1.23 -6.99
N LYS A 364 -18.86 1.54 -6.45
CA LYS A 364 -18.41 2.93 -6.23
C LYS A 364 -18.02 3.66 -7.52
N ALA A 365 -17.45 2.93 -8.49
CA ALA A 365 -16.96 3.51 -9.75
C ALA A 365 -17.42 2.66 -10.97
N PRO A 366 -18.73 2.57 -11.24
CA PRO A 366 -19.25 1.71 -12.30
C PRO A 366 -18.76 2.15 -13.69
N GLY A 367 -18.66 3.46 -13.95
CA GLY A 367 -18.19 4.00 -15.24
C GLY A 367 -16.67 4.00 -15.46
N ALA A 368 -15.87 3.48 -14.52
CA ALA A 368 -14.42 3.43 -14.70
C ALA A 368 -14.03 2.46 -15.84
N LYS A 369 -13.09 2.88 -16.70
CA LYS A 369 -12.60 2.06 -17.82
C LYS A 369 -11.85 0.82 -17.30
N ARG A 370 -12.32 -0.36 -17.72
CA ARG A 370 -11.76 -1.68 -17.38
C ARG A 370 -11.43 -2.40 -18.69
N THR A 371 -10.14 -2.54 -19.00
CA THR A 371 -9.71 -3.25 -20.22
C THR A 371 -9.71 -4.75 -20.03
N PHE A 372 -9.70 -5.22 -18.79
CA PHE A 372 -9.99 -6.59 -18.40
C PHE A 372 -11.11 -6.58 -17.37
N ARG A 373 -12.00 -7.57 -17.44
CA ARG A 373 -13.13 -7.75 -16.53
C ARG A 373 -13.14 -9.20 -16.07
N SER A 374 -13.17 -9.43 -14.76
CA SER A 374 -13.31 -10.79 -14.21
C SER A 374 -14.56 -11.47 -14.82
N PRO A 375 -14.50 -12.74 -15.27
CA PRO A 375 -15.50 -13.31 -16.19
C PRO A 375 -16.85 -13.63 -15.54
N VAL A 376 -16.87 -14.26 -14.36
CA VAL A 376 -18.13 -14.72 -13.72
C VAL A 376 -18.72 -13.60 -12.86
N ASN A 377 -19.82 -13.00 -13.33
CA ASN A 377 -20.48 -11.89 -12.64
C ASN A 377 -22.01 -12.07 -12.58
N ILE A 378 -22.61 -11.71 -11.44
CA ILE A 378 -24.06 -11.51 -11.30
C ILE A 378 -24.31 -9.99 -11.32
N GLY A 379 -24.68 -9.47 -12.50
CA GLY A 379 -24.80 -8.03 -12.72
C GLY A 379 -23.46 -7.29 -12.54
N ARG A 380 -23.36 -6.46 -11.48
CA ARG A 380 -22.11 -5.78 -11.11
C ARG A 380 -21.26 -6.58 -10.13
N PHE A 381 -21.81 -7.63 -9.53
CA PHE A 381 -21.15 -8.40 -8.49
C PHE A 381 -20.17 -9.43 -9.09
N PRO A 382 -18.87 -9.36 -8.80
CA PRO A 382 -17.89 -10.32 -9.29
C PRO A 382 -17.86 -11.56 -8.36
N VAL A 383 -18.45 -12.67 -8.80
CA VAL A 383 -18.61 -13.89 -7.98
C VAL A 383 -17.25 -14.47 -7.58
N LEU A 384 -16.27 -14.47 -8.50
CA LEU A 384 -14.94 -15.01 -8.22
C LEU A 384 -14.20 -14.21 -7.13
N ALA A 385 -14.46 -12.91 -7.00
CA ALA A 385 -13.88 -12.14 -5.91
C ALA A 385 -14.48 -12.54 -4.55
N LEU A 386 -15.78 -12.85 -4.51
CA LEU A 386 -16.40 -13.40 -3.29
C LEU A 386 -15.82 -14.76 -2.94
N LEU A 387 -15.67 -15.65 -3.94
CA LEU A 387 -15.01 -16.94 -3.73
C LEU A 387 -13.58 -16.76 -3.23
N GLY A 388 -12.84 -15.77 -3.73
CA GLY A 388 -11.51 -15.42 -3.22
C GLY A 388 -11.51 -14.96 -1.75
N ILE A 389 -12.53 -14.21 -1.31
CA ILE A 389 -12.69 -13.85 0.11
C ILE A 389 -12.97 -15.09 0.95
N ILE A 390 -13.93 -15.92 0.51
CA ILE A 390 -14.35 -17.11 1.25
C ILE A 390 -13.20 -18.10 1.34
N SER A 391 -12.53 -18.40 0.23
CA SER A 391 -11.41 -19.36 0.22
C SER A 391 -10.22 -18.87 1.05
N SER A 392 -9.85 -17.59 0.95
CA SER A 392 -8.78 -17.02 1.79
C SER A 392 -9.16 -17.06 3.27
N GLY A 393 -10.43 -16.77 3.60
CA GLY A 393 -10.94 -16.87 4.97
C GLY A 393 -10.96 -18.30 5.51
N LEU A 394 -11.31 -19.28 4.68
CA LEU A 394 -11.27 -20.70 5.05
C LEU A 394 -9.83 -21.19 5.24
N MET A 395 -8.89 -20.79 4.39
CA MET A 395 -7.47 -21.12 4.55
C MET A 395 -6.91 -20.59 5.87
N LEU A 396 -7.33 -19.40 6.31
CA LEU A 396 -6.93 -18.84 7.60
C LEU A 396 -7.31 -19.73 8.80
N LEU A 397 -8.33 -20.59 8.68
CA LEU A 397 -8.75 -21.52 9.74
C LEU A 397 -7.85 -22.75 9.86
N HIS A 398 -7.03 -23.04 8.85
CA HIS A 398 -6.11 -24.18 8.85
C HIS A 398 -4.75 -23.88 9.52
N PHE A 399 -4.46 -22.61 9.81
CA PHE A 399 -3.22 -22.22 10.46
C PHE A 399 -3.32 -22.31 11.98
N GLU A 400 -2.18 -22.60 12.62
CA GLU A 400 -2.10 -22.59 14.07
C GLU A 400 -2.46 -21.20 14.65
N PRO A 401 -3.22 -21.14 15.77
CA PRO A 401 -3.60 -19.86 16.37
C PRO A 401 -2.42 -18.93 16.69
N MET A 402 -1.25 -19.49 16.99
CA MET A 402 -0.03 -18.72 17.24
C MET A 402 0.42 -17.90 16.03
N LEU A 403 0.29 -18.42 14.80
CA LEU A 403 0.64 -17.70 13.58
C LEU A 403 -0.31 -16.52 13.34
N ILE A 404 -1.60 -16.72 13.62
CA ILE A 404 -2.60 -15.65 13.57
C ILE A 404 -2.28 -14.56 14.60
N ILE A 405 -1.86 -14.94 15.81
CA ILE A 405 -1.44 -13.98 16.84
C ILE A 405 -0.23 -13.16 16.38
N TYR A 406 0.78 -13.78 15.77
CA TYR A 406 1.93 -13.06 15.22
C TYR A 406 1.53 -12.03 14.15
N GLU A 407 0.61 -12.39 13.25
CA GLU A 407 0.11 -11.46 12.24
C GLU A 407 -0.72 -10.32 12.89
N MET A 408 -1.51 -10.63 13.91
CA MET A 408 -2.25 -9.61 14.69
C MET A 408 -1.30 -8.63 15.40
N ILE A 409 -0.14 -9.09 15.87
CA ILE A 409 0.92 -8.22 16.41
C ILE A 409 1.47 -7.30 15.31
N VAL A 410 1.76 -7.84 14.11
CA VAL A 410 2.21 -7.03 12.96
C VAL A 410 1.19 -5.92 12.65
N VAL A 411 -0.10 -6.25 12.61
CA VAL A 411 -1.19 -5.28 12.41
C VAL A 411 -1.22 -4.24 13.52
N PHE A 412 -1.13 -4.66 14.78
CA PHE A 412 -1.14 -3.76 15.94
C PHE A 412 0.03 -2.78 15.91
N VAL A 413 1.26 -3.26 15.66
CA VAL A 413 2.46 -2.43 15.50
C VAL A 413 2.26 -1.44 14.35
N GLY A 414 1.72 -1.88 13.21
CA GLY A 414 1.41 -1.02 12.08
C GLY A 414 0.41 0.09 12.43
N LEU A 415 -0.62 -0.22 13.23
CA LEU A 415 -1.62 0.76 13.68
C LEU A 415 -1.01 1.80 14.63
N VAL A 416 -0.20 1.35 15.60
CA VAL A 416 0.53 2.22 16.53
C VAL A 416 1.49 3.12 15.77
N PHE A 417 2.25 2.54 14.83
CA PHE A 417 3.17 3.26 13.98
C PHE A 417 2.44 4.32 13.13
N TYR A 418 1.36 3.95 12.45
CA TYR A 418 0.57 4.87 11.63
C TYR A 418 0.04 6.06 12.44
N LYS A 419 -0.55 5.80 13.62
CA LYS A 419 -1.07 6.86 14.49
C LYS A 419 0.03 7.80 14.98
N THR A 420 1.17 7.25 15.39
CA THR A 420 2.30 8.03 15.89
C THR A 420 2.93 8.86 14.78
N PHE A 421 3.17 8.24 13.63
CA PHE A 421 3.78 8.90 12.47
C PHE A 421 2.90 10.02 11.93
N THR A 422 1.60 9.78 11.73
CA THR A 422 0.68 10.82 11.25
C THR A 422 0.54 11.99 12.21
N LYS A 423 0.64 11.75 13.53
CA LYS A 423 0.67 12.81 14.54
C LYS A 423 1.93 13.67 14.41
N VAL A 424 3.11 13.05 14.35
CA VAL A 424 4.40 13.75 14.20
C VAL A 424 4.47 14.52 12.88
N GLN A 425 4.00 13.92 11.80
CA GLN A 425 4.02 14.56 10.49
C GLN A 425 3.12 15.78 10.40
N LYS A 426 1.92 15.73 10.99
CA LYS A 426 1.04 16.91 11.09
C LYS A 426 1.72 18.06 11.85
N LEU A 427 2.49 17.77 12.90
CA LEU A 427 3.26 18.78 13.63
C LEU A 427 4.34 19.40 12.73
N HIS A 428 5.08 18.57 12.00
CA HIS A 428 6.19 19.03 11.15
C HIS A 428 5.71 19.79 9.88
N GLU A 429 4.57 19.40 9.29
CA GLU A 429 3.95 20.17 8.19
C GLU A 429 3.44 21.53 8.69
N ARG A 430 2.86 21.60 9.89
CA ARG A 430 2.46 22.86 10.52
C ARG A 430 3.65 23.82 10.71
N GLU A 431 4.80 23.30 11.10
CA GLU A 431 6.05 24.08 11.27
C GLU A 431 6.67 24.55 9.92
N LYS A 432 6.56 23.74 8.86
CA LYS A 432 6.97 24.14 7.51
C LYS A 432 6.03 25.20 6.91
N ILE A 433 4.72 25.05 7.10
CA ILE A 433 3.72 26.06 6.71
C ILE A 433 3.99 27.37 7.45
N TYR A 434 4.27 27.30 8.75
CA TYR A 434 4.69 28.43 9.58
C TYR A 434 5.87 29.19 8.98
N THR A 435 6.95 28.50 8.65
CA THR A 435 8.16 29.14 8.07
C THR A 435 7.88 29.76 6.70
N LYS A 436 7.01 29.14 5.88
CA LYS A 436 6.74 29.56 4.51
C LYS A 436 5.75 30.73 4.42
N LEU A 437 4.77 30.78 5.32
CA LEU A 437 3.83 31.88 5.47
C LEU A 437 4.52 33.19 5.88
N PHE A 438 5.49 33.10 6.80
CA PHE A 438 6.15 34.28 7.35
C PHE A 438 7.32 34.81 6.52
N ARG A 439 7.79 34.07 5.52
CA ARG A 439 8.92 34.48 4.64
C ARG A 439 8.51 35.33 3.42
N LYS A 440 7.20 35.51 3.13
CA LYS A 440 6.70 36.20 1.91
C LYS A 440 5.78 37.43 2.15
N SER A 441 5.67 37.88 3.41
CA SER A 441 4.99 39.08 3.94
C SER A 441 3.76 39.67 3.20
N ILE A 442 2.57 39.24 3.64
CA ILE A 442 1.31 40.03 3.64
C ILE A 442 0.93 40.48 5.08
N PHE A 443 1.58 39.94 6.11
CA PHE A 443 1.22 40.13 7.53
C PHE A 443 2.28 40.90 8.32
N THR A 444 1.85 41.84 9.14
CA THR A 444 2.66 42.66 10.08
C THR A 444 3.24 41.82 11.22
N SER A 445 4.28 42.31 11.94
CA SER A 445 4.91 41.55 13.04
C SER A 445 3.91 41.11 14.11
N LYS A 446 3.04 42.02 14.54
CA LYS A 446 1.99 41.75 15.53
C LYS A 446 1.01 40.66 15.09
N GLU A 447 0.60 40.66 13.82
CA GLU A 447 -0.24 39.58 13.26
C GLU A 447 0.49 38.23 13.27
N ARG A 448 1.83 38.21 13.14
CA ARG A 448 2.60 36.97 13.23
C ARG A 448 2.59 36.37 14.63
N ASP A 449 2.69 37.22 15.66
CA ASP A 449 2.71 36.77 17.06
C ASP A 449 1.34 36.25 17.49
N LEU A 450 0.26 36.88 17.04
CA LEU A 450 -1.10 36.39 17.25
C LEU A 450 -1.36 35.05 16.54
N ILE A 451 -0.89 34.92 15.30
CA ILE A 451 -0.96 33.65 14.56
C ILE A 451 -0.12 32.56 15.26
N ARG A 452 1.05 32.90 15.84
CA ARG A 452 1.84 31.96 16.66
C ARG A 452 1.04 31.43 17.85
N ALA A 453 0.33 32.30 18.57
CA ALA A 453 -0.48 31.90 19.72
C ALA A 453 -1.59 30.91 19.33
N VAL A 454 -2.31 31.16 18.23
CA VAL A 454 -3.35 30.27 17.70
C VAL A 454 -2.78 28.93 17.21
N ILE A 455 -1.58 28.93 16.63
CA ILE A 455 -0.90 27.70 16.18
C ILE A 455 -0.43 26.87 17.39
N LYS A 456 0.11 27.53 18.42
CA LYS A 456 0.61 26.88 19.65
C LYS A 456 -0.54 26.25 20.46
N TYR A 457 -1.71 26.89 20.46
CA TYR A 457 -2.91 26.42 21.14
C TYR A 457 -4.03 26.16 20.14
N PRO A 458 -4.00 25.01 19.44
CA PRO A 458 -4.94 24.73 18.36
C PRO A 458 -6.37 24.65 18.89
N MET A 459 -7.25 25.42 18.27
CA MET A 459 -8.67 25.47 18.56
C MET A 459 -9.49 25.12 17.32
N LYS A 460 -10.74 24.67 17.54
CA LYS A 460 -11.71 24.42 16.46
C LYS A 460 -12.23 25.72 15.87
N ILE A 461 -12.79 25.67 14.66
CA ILE A 461 -13.41 26.82 13.99
C ILE A 461 -14.77 27.17 14.62
N SER A 462 -15.54 26.17 15.03
CA SER A 462 -16.90 26.34 15.57
C SER A 462 -17.10 27.39 16.69
N PRO A 463 -16.13 27.67 17.59
CA PRO A 463 -16.27 28.67 18.64
C PRO A 463 -15.98 30.11 18.17
N ILE A 464 -15.29 30.29 17.04
CA ILE A 464 -14.86 31.62 16.57
C ILE A 464 -15.50 32.05 15.25
N MET A 465 -16.26 31.15 14.61
CA MET A 465 -17.03 31.49 13.41
C MET A 465 -18.23 32.40 13.72
N VAL A 466 -18.58 33.25 12.76
CA VAL A 466 -19.83 34.03 12.77
C VAL A 466 -20.96 33.18 12.21
N ARG A 467 -21.96 32.85 13.04
CA ARG A 467 -23.05 31.91 12.68
C ARG A 467 -24.17 32.55 11.84
N ASN A 468 -24.48 33.82 12.06
CA ASN A 468 -25.58 34.51 11.37
C ASN A 468 -25.15 35.05 10.00
N VAL A 469 -24.94 34.13 9.05
CA VAL A 469 -24.48 34.47 7.70
C VAL A 469 -25.56 35.20 6.92
N LYS A 470 -25.26 36.41 6.46
CA LYS A 470 -26.17 37.16 5.59
C LYS A 470 -26.00 36.75 4.14
N THR A 471 -27.13 36.52 3.48
CA THR A 471 -27.20 35.96 2.13
C THR A 471 -27.99 36.84 1.17
N VAL A 472 -27.66 36.75 -0.11
CA VAL A 472 -28.41 37.35 -1.23
C VAL A 472 -28.63 36.33 -2.34
N ALA A 473 -29.65 36.50 -3.17
CA ALA A 473 -29.87 35.63 -4.32
C ALA A 473 -28.89 35.95 -5.46
N SER A 474 -28.55 34.95 -6.27
CA SER A 474 -27.73 35.10 -7.49
C SER A 474 -28.26 36.19 -8.42
N ARG A 475 -29.59 36.29 -8.52
CA ARG A 475 -30.35 37.28 -9.29
C ARG A 475 -30.51 38.64 -8.61
N ASP A 476 -30.10 38.82 -7.35
CA ASP A 476 -30.20 40.13 -6.70
C ASP A 476 -29.18 41.12 -7.29
N THR A 477 -29.50 42.40 -7.24
CA THR A 477 -28.61 43.48 -7.71
C THR A 477 -27.45 43.71 -6.75
N VAL A 478 -26.35 44.27 -7.25
CA VAL A 478 -25.21 44.64 -6.39
C VAL A 478 -25.62 45.70 -5.37
N ARG A 479 -26.52 46.64 -5.74
CA ARG A 479 -27.10 47.60 -4.78
C ARG A 479 -27.71 46.89 -3.58
N LYS A 480 -28.53 45.84 -3.79
CA LYS A 480 -29.14 45.07 -2.70
C LYS A 480 -28.07 44.40 -1.82
N ALA A 481 -27.03 43.82 -2.42
CA ALA A 481 -25.91 43.26 -1.66
C ALA A 481 -25.19 44.31 -0.79
N VAL A 482 -24.92 45.50 -1.33
CA VAL A 482 -24.32 46.61 -0.60
C VAL A 482 -25.24 47.12 0.52
N THR A 483 -26.55 47.22 0.26
CA THR A 483 -27.54 47.58 1.30
C THR A 483 -27.53 46.58 2.46
N VAL A 484 -27.48 45.28 2.17
CA VAL A 484 -27.38 44.22 3.19
C VAL A 484 -26.06 44.33 3.95
N MET A 485 -24.95 44.58 3.25
CA MET A 485 -23.63 44.81 3.88
C MET A 485 -23.66 45.98 4.85
N ASN A 486 -24.18 47.13 4.42
CA ASN A 486 -24.23 48.35 5.22
C ASN A 486 -25.18 48.20 6.42
N ARG A 487 -26.41 47.70 6.20
CA ARG A 487 -27.42 47.50 7.25
C ARG A 487 -26.93 46.60 8.37
N HIS A 488 -26.12 45.59 8.05
CA HIS A 488 -25.59 44.64 9.03
C HIS A 488 -24.13 44.90 9.43
N LYS A 489 -23.51 45.98 8.94
CA LYS A 489 -22.10 46.33 9.19
C LYS A 489 -21.13 45.16 8.89
N ILE A 490 -21.31 44.51 7.74
CA ILE A 490 -20.50 43.37 7.29
C ILE A 490 -19.88 43.64 5.92
N GLY A 491 -18.62 43.24 5.71
CA GLY A 491 -17.93 43.48 4.43
C GLY A 491 -18.12 42.39 3.37
N SER A 492 -19.08 41.48 3.54
CA SER A 492 -19.37 40.42 2.56
C SER A 492 -20.71 39.73 2.78
N VAL A 493 -21.31 39.23 1.71
CA VAL A 493 -22.54 38.41 1.73
C VAL A 493 -22.36 37.13 0.91
N VAL A 494 -23.00 36.05 1.34
CA VAL A 494 -22.99 34.78 0.62
C VAL A 494 -24.09 34.78 -0.44
N VAL A 495 -23.75 34.36 -1.66
CA VAL A 495 -24.69 34.31 -2.78
C VAL A 495 -25.28 32.91 -2.89
N LEU A 496 -26.60 32.85 -2.87
CA LEU A 496 -27.38 31.62 -3.02
C LEU A 496 -28.02 31.54 -4.40
N ASP A 497 -28.09 30.34 -4.98
CA ASP A 497 -28.88 30.05 -6.18
C ASP A 497 -29.72 28.81 -5.90
N LYS A 498 -31.05 28.94 -5.98
CA LYS A 498 -32.01 27.88 -5.59
C LYS A 498 -31.66 27.25 -4.22
N GLY A 499 -31.31 28.07 -3.23
CA GLY A 499 -30.96 27.64 -1.87
C GLY A 499 -29.54 27.09 -1.68
N LYS A 500 -28.75 26.93 -2.75
CA LYS A 500 -27.36 26.42 -2.67
C LYS A 500 -26.35 27.55 -2.68
N VAL A 501 -25.26 27.40 -1.91
CA VAL A 501 -24.12 28.32 -1.94
C VAL A 501 -23.46 28.26 -3.31
N VAL A 502 -23.45 29.40 -4.00
CA VAL A 502 -22.82 29.51 -5.31
C VAL A 502 -21.72 30.55 -5.36
N GLY A 503 -21.61 31.44 -4.38
CA GLY A 503 -20.63 32.52 -4.43
C GLY A 503 -20.52 33.33 -3.14
N ILE A 504 -19.54 34.23 -3.12
CA ILE A 504 -19.43 35.29 -2.12
C ILE A 504 -19.17 36.61 -2.83
N VAL A 505 -19.83 37.68 -2.37
CA VAL A 505 -19.56 39.05 -2.83
C VAL A 505 -18.95 39.81 -1.66
N THR A 506 -17.84 40.48 -1.91
CA THR A 506 -17.14 41.32 -0.94
C THR A 506 -17.12 42.79 -1.41
N GLU A 507 -16.87 43.72 -0.49
CA GLU A 507 -16.67 45.14 -0.82
C GLU A 507 -15.62 45.34 -1.93
N ARG A 508 -14.55 44.53 -1.91
CA ARG A 508 -13.50 44.55 -2.93
C ARG A 508 -14.02 44.16 -4.31
N ASP A 509 -14.94 43.20 -4.39
CA ASP A 509 -15.55 42.81 -5.66
C ASP A 509 -16.44 43.93 -6.20
N VAL A 510 -17.20 44.60 -5.34
CA VAL A 510 -18.02 45.76 -5.71
C VAL A 510 -17.14 46.90 -6.23
N LEU A 511 -16.09 47.26 -5.49
CA LEU A 511 -15.15 48.31 -5.89
C LEU A 511 -14.47 47.99 -7.21
N LYS A 512 -13.93 46.76 -7.38
CA LYS A 512 -13.15 46.40 -8.57
C LYS A 512 -13.99 46.10 -9.81
N ARG A 513 -15.17 45.50 -9.66
CA ARG A 513 -15.94 44.94 -10.78
C ARG A 513 -17.19 45.74 -11.12
N VAL A 514 -17.53 46.74 -10.31
CA VAL A 514 -18.67 47.64 -10.54
C VAL A 514 -18.19 49.08 -10.60
N VAL A 515 -17.61 49.59 -9.50
CA VAL A 515 -17.23 51.01 -9.40
C VAL A 515 -16.07 51.34 -10.34
N ALA A 516 -14.97 50.58 -10.31
CA ALA A 516 -13.79 50.84 -11.13
C ALA A 516 -14.03 50.70 -12.66
N VAL A 517 -15.11 50.04 -13.06
CA VAL A 517 -15.52 49.87 -14.47
C VAL A 517 -16.76 50.69 -14.82
N ASN A 518 -17.10 51.66 -13.96
CA ASN A 518 -18.18 52.63 -14.12
C ASN A 518 -19.57 52.02 -14.43
N LYS A 519 -19.89 50.86 -13.80
CA LYS A 519 -21.21 50.22 -13.91
C LYS A 519 -22.12 50.67 -12.78
N LYS A 520 -23.41 50.83 -13.08
CA LYS A 520 -24.44 51.17 -12.08
C LYS A 520 -24.76 49.95 -11.18
N PRO A 521 -24.64 50.03 -9.84
CA PRO A 521 -24.91 48.92 -8.93
C PRO A 521 -26.33 48.32 -9.04
N GLU A 522 -27.29 49.10 -9.54
CA GLU A 522 -28.68 48.70 -9.78
C GLU A 522 -28.81 47.76 -10.98
N SER A 523 -27.98 47.91 -12.01
CA SER A 523 -28.07 47.13 -13.25
C SER A 523 -27.21 45.87 -13.22
N VAL A 524 -26.23 45.78 -12.30
CA VAL A 524 -25.34 44.64 -12.17
C VAL A 524 -25.92 43.61 -11.19
N ARG A 525 -25.88 42.33 -11.56
CA ARG A 525 -26.35 41.22 -10.72
C ARG A 525 -25.21 40.65 -9.87
N CYS A 526 -25.51 40.14 -8.69
CA CYS A 526 -24.53 39.47 -7.83
C CYS A 526 -23.84 38.31 -8.56
N LYS A 527 -24.58 37.61 -9.44
CA LYS A 527 -24.04 36.52 -10.27
C LYS A 527 -22.89 36.93 -11.19
N SER A 528 -22.76 38.19 -11.59
CA SER A 528 -21.68 38.61 -12.49
C SER A 528 -20.41 39.06 -11.76
N ILE A 529 -20.49 39.32 -10.45
CA ILE A 529 -19.35 39.86 -9.69
C ILE A 529 -18.86 38.96 -8.56
N MET A 530 -19.61 37.93 -8.16
CA MET A 530 -19.20 37.08 -7.03
C MET A 530 -17.90 36.30 -7.34
N SER A 531 -17.20 35.89 -6.29
CA SER A 531 -16.09 34.95 -6.39
C SER A 531 -16.58 33.50 -6.38
N ARG A 532 -16.07 32.68 -7.31
CA ARG A 532 -16.40 31.25 -7.47
C ARG A 532 -15.13 30.42 -7.79
N PRO A 533 -15.07 29.15 -7.36
CA PRO A 533 -15.97 28.46 -6.43
C PRO A 533 -15.76 28.95 -4.99
N VAL A 534 -16.82 28.92 -4.17
CA VAL A 534 -16.72 29.28 -2.74
C VAL A 534 -15.81 28.28 -2.04
N LYS A 535 -14.83 28.79 -1.31
CA LYS A 535 -13.97 27.96 -0.48
C LYS A 535 -14.64 27.76 0.88
N THR A 536 -14.86 26.49 1.20
CA THR A 536 -15.53 26.07 2.43
C THR A 536 -14.56 25.35 3.35
N ILE A 537 -14.87 25.32 4.64
CA ILE A 537 -14.17 24.54 5.66
C ILE A 537 -15.19 23.98 6.65
N ASP A 538 -14.97 22.77 7.15
CA ASP A 538 -15.89 22.16 8.11
C ASP A 538 -15.74 22.79 9.50
N ALA A 539 -16.84 22.94 10.25
CA ALA A 539 -16.86 23.58 11.56
C ALA A 539 -16.00 22.84 12.60
N GLU A 540 -15.76 21.53 12.41
CA GLU A 540 -14.94 20.71 13.30
C GLU A 540 -13.43 20.74 12.96
N GLU A 541 -13.05 21.36 11.84
CA GLU A 541 -11.65 21.56 11.45
C GLU A 541 -10.97 22.60 12.35
N SER A 542 -9.63 22.62 12.33
CA SER A 542 -8.86 23.53 13.16
C SER A 542 -8.70 24.90 12.52
N VAL A 543 -8.52 25.93 13.36
CA VAL A 543 -8.24 27.30 12.88
C VAL A 543 -6.96 27.35 12.04
N VAL A 544 -6.00 26.47 12.29
CA VAL A 544 -4.77 26.35 11.49
C VAL A 544 -5.10 25.93 10.05
N ASP A 545 -6.04 25.00 9.85
CA ASP A 545 -6.48 24.56 8.52
C ASP A 545 -7.18 25.72 7.78
N ALA A 546 -7.91 26.56 8.51
CA ALA A 546 -8.50 27.79 7.97
C ALA A 546 -7.44 28.79 7.49
N ILE A 547 -6.38 29.02 8.28
CA ILE A 547 -5.24 29.89 7.92
C ILE A 547 -4.56 29.35 6.66
N GLU A 548 -4.33 28.05 6.58
CA GLU A 548 -3.70 27.42 5.42
C GLU A 548 -4.54 27.59 4.14
N LEU A 549 -5.84 27.33 4.23
CA LEU A 549 -6.79 27.52 3.13
C LEU A 549 -6.83 28.98 2.66
N MET A 550 -6.88 29.92 3.60
CA MET A 550 -6.84 31.36 3.33
C MET A 550 -5.56 31.76 2.59
N ALA A 551 -4.41 31.29 3.06
CA ALA A 551 -3.13 31.60 2.45
C ALA A 551 -2.94 30.97 1.06
N ARG A 552 -3.30 29.68 0.93
CA ARG A 552 -3.18 28.91 -0.32
C ARG A 552 -3.99 29.57 -1.45
N TYR A 553 -5.20 30.02 -1.14
CA TYR A 553 -6.09 30.65 -2.11
C TYR A 553 -6.00 32.18 -2.13
N ARG A 554 -5.14 32.79 -1.30
CA ARG A 554 -4.99 34.25 -1.15
C ARG A 554 -6.32 34.97 -0.88
N ILE A 555 -7.14 34.40 0.00
CA ILE A 555 -8.43 34.92 0.45
C ILE A 555 -8.41 35.18 1.95
N LYS A 556 -9.25 36.11 2.42
CA LYS A 556 -9.32 36.48 3.85
C LYS A 556 -10.56 35.95 4.57
N LYS A 557 -11.41 35.18 3.87
CA LYS A 557 -12.73 34.74 4.35
C LYS A 557 -13.02 33.33 3.83
N LEU A 558 -13.56 32.47 4.68
CA LEU A 558 -14.03 31.13 4.34
C LEU A 558 -15.48 30.97 4.80
N VAL A 559 -16.26 30.24 4.02
CA VAL A 559 -17.60 29.82 4.46
C VAL A 559 -17.43 28.54 5.29
N VAL A 560 -17.98 28.54 6.50
CA VAL A 560 -17.94 27.38 7.37
C VAL A 560 -19.17 26.52 7.14
N THR A 561 -18.98 25.23 6.98
CA THR A 561 -20.05 24.25 6.72
C THR A 561 -20.12 23.21 7.83
N LYS A 562 -21.30 22.61 8.02
CA LYS A 562 -21.47 21.39 8.80
C LYS A 562 -22.16 20.37 7.90
N GLY A 563 -21.40 19.42 7.36
CA GLY A 563 -21.90 18.54 6.29
C GLY A 563 -22.17 19.31 4.99
N ARG A 564 -23.45 19.40 4.55
CA ARG A 564 -23.86 20.12 3.33
C ARG A 564 -24.46 21.52 3.59
N GLU A 565 -24.59 21.92 4.84
CA GLU A 565 -25.25 23.17 5.24
C GLU A 565 -24.23 24.25 5.64
N ILE A 566 -24.64 25.51 5.53
CA ILE A 566 -23.85 26.66 5.98
C ILE A 566 -23.96 26.77 7.50
N ALA A 567 -22.84 26.66 8.19
CA ALA A 567 -22.75 26.81 9.63
C ALA A 567 -22.26 28.21 10.04
N GLY A 568 -21.52 28.91 9.18
CA GLY A 568 -20.98 30.22 9.49
C GLY A 568 -20.07 30.83 8.42
N ILE A 569 -19.39 31.92 8.77
CA ILE A 569 -18.23 32.48 8.07
C ILE A 569 -17.11 32.66 9.09
N ILE A 570 -15.88 32.40 8.68
CA ILE A 570 -14.68 32.76 9.44
C ILE A 570 -13.80 33.69 8.61
N THR A 571 -13.33 34.78 9.23
CA THR A 571 -12.43 35.76 8.59
C THR A 571 -11.05 35.75 9.23
N ALA A 572 -10.04 36.25 8.51
CA ALA A 572 -8.71 36.44 9.06
C ALA A 572 -8.73 37.32 10.33
N THR A 573 -9.63 38.29 10.42
CA THR A 573 -9.80 39.15 11.59
C THR A 573 -10.33 38.37 12.81
N ASP A 574 -11.26 37.43 12.59
CA ASP A 574 -11.78 36.57 13.68
C ASP A 574 -10.67 35.68 14.25
N ILE A 575 -9.79 35.19 13.37
CA ILE A 575 -8.61 34.40 13.74
C ILE A 575 -7.63 35.25 14.56
N LEU A 576 -7.32 36.47 14.12
CA LEU A 576 -6.42 37.37 14.86
C LEU A 576 -6.96 37.72 16.25
N ARG A 577 -8.25 38.05 16.35
CA ARG A 577 -8.93 38.31 17.64
C ARG A 577 -8.91 37.09 18.57
N SER A 578 -8.99 35.88 18.01
CA SER A 578 -8.86 34.66 18.80
C SER A 578 -7.45 34.48 19.38
N GLY A 579 -6.42 34.88 18.62
CA GLY A 579 -5.03 34.93 19.10
C GLY A 579 -4.86 35.88 20.29
N GLU A 580 -5.46 37.08 20.21
CA GLU A 580 -5.38 38.09 21.29
C GLU A 580 -5.99 37.55 22.59
N ARG A 581 -7.12 36.83 22.48
CA ARG A 581 -7.76 36.20 23.63
C ARG A 581 -6.91 35.10 24.26
N ILE A 582 -6.22 34.30 23.46
CA ILE A 582 -5.32 33.24 23.93
C ILE A 582 -4.13 33.84 24.68
N GLU A 583 -3.52 34.87 24.10
CA GLU A 583 -2.36 35.56 24.69
C GLU A 583 -2.75 36.27 25.99
N TYR A 584 -3.89 36.98 26.01
CA TYR A 584 -4.43 37.60 27.22
C TYR A 584 -4.79 36.57 28.30
N ALA A 585 -5.38 35.44 27.94
CA ALA A 585 -5.67 34.36 28.89
C ALA A 585 -4.40 33.72 29.47
N ALA A 586 -3.35 33.58 28.67
CA ALA A 586 -2.05 33.10 29.13
C ALA A 586 -1.38 34.10 30.08
N LEU A 587 -1.42 35.40 29.76
CA LEU A 587 -0.94 36.48 30.64
C LEU A 587 -1.72 36.55 31.95
N LYS A 588 -3.05 36.42 31.90
CA LYS A 588 -3.91 36.41 33.10
C LYS A 588 -3.63 35.21 33.99
N LYS A 589 -3.37 34.03 33.41
CA LYS A 589 -2.93 32.84 34.18
C LYS A 589 -1.56 33.04 34.80
N LEU A 590 -0.60 33.66 34.10
CA LEU A 590 0.71 34.02 34.66
C LEU A 590 0.58 35.02 35.80
N ALA A 591 -0.26 36.05 35.66
CA ALA A 591 -0.52 37.04 36.71
C ALA A 591 -1.16 36.45 37.97
N GLN A 592 -1.83 35.29 37.89
CA GLN A 592 -2.34 34.57 39.07
C GLN A 592 -1.22 33.89 39.90
N PHE A 593 -0.05 33.64 39.30
CA PHE A 593 1.12 33.11 40.00
C PHE A 593 2.02 34.21 40.61
N PHE A 594 1.76 35.48 40.28
CA PHE A 594 2.47 36.65 40.80
C PHE A 594 1.46 37.62 41.40
N PRO A 595 1.05 37.48 42.68
CA PRO A 595 0.14 38.43 43.31
C PRO A 595 0.78 39.81 43.31
N VAL A 596 0.15 40.75 42.60
CA VAL A 596 0.55 42.16 42.59
C VAL A 596 0.29 42.73 43.98
N TYR A 597 1.33 43.28 44.60
CA TYR A 597 1.30 44.01 45.87
C TYR A 597 0.25 45.14 45.80
N GLN A 598 -0.81 45.06 46.61
CA GLN A 598 -1.72 46.20 46.83
C GLN A 598 -1.00 47.20 47.75
N PRO A 599 -0.88 48.50 47.39
CA PRO A 599 -0.35 49.49 48.30
C PRO A 599 -1.32 49.65 49.48
N ALA A 600 -0.78 49.63 50.70
CA ALA A 600 -1.52 49.88 51.93
C ALA A 600 -2.25 51.23 51.85
N ALA A 601 -3.51 51.22 52.25
CA ALA A 601 -4.30 52.43 52.47
C ALA A 601 -3.59 53.33 53.49
N GLN A 602 -3.50 54.63 53.16
CA GLN A 602 -3.05 55.66 54.08
C GLN A 602 -4.01 55.73 55.28
N ALA A 603 -3.49 55.39 56.46
CA ALA A 603 -3.97 55.90 57.74
C ALA A 603 -2.87 56.83 58.27
N GLY A 604 -3.19 58.11 58.37
CA GLY A 604 -2.32 59.21 58.74
C GLY A 604 -3.00 60.52 58.38
#